data_AF-A0AA96HIZ6-F1
#
_entry.id   AF-A0AA96HIZ6-F1
#
_cell.length_a   1.000
_cell.length_b   1.000
_cell.length_c   1.000
_cell.angle_alpha   90.00
_cell.angle_beta   90.00
_cell.angle_gamma   90.00
#
_symmetry.space_group_name_H-M   'P 1'
#
loop_
_entity.id
_entity.type
_entity.pdbx_description
1 polymer ?
#
loop_
_entity_poly.entity_id
_entity_poly.type
_entity_poly.pdbx_seq_one_letter_code
_entity_poly.pdbx_strand_id
1 'polypeptide(L)'
;MFDKFIEQSQNAFKPVNELVALNTKVFEEVAEKQKSFFNDMVNDGLLFAKELSAQKDFTGVYQAQKSYWEKVQDKVVTASTDAYEVMARTQESVADVIKGAADGAAPAKKPTNKAS
;
A
#
# COMPACT_ATOMS: atom_id res chain seq x y z
N MET A 1 1.61 35.57 -21.80
CA MET A 1 0.56 35.28 -20.80
C MET A 1 0.00 33.86 -20.96
N PHE A 2 -0.20 33.39 -22.19
CA PHE A 2 -0.67 32.04 -22.48
C PHE A 2 0.29 30.95 -21.95
N ASP A 3 1.61 31.10 -22.09
CA ASP A 3 2.58 30.13 -21.56
C ASP A 3 2.54 30.01 -20.02
N LYS A 4 2.39 31.13 -19.30
CA LYS A 4 2.19 31.13 -17.84
C LYS A 4 0.87 30.48 -17.43
N PHE A 5 -0.17 30.62 -18.24
CA PHE A 5 -1.46 29.97 -18.00
C PHE A 5 -1.36 28.45 -18.22
N ILE A 6 -0.63 28.01 -19.25
CA ILE A 6 -0.34 26.60 -19.50
C ILE A 6 0.53 26.00 -18.39
N GLU A 7 1.60 26.69 -17.95
CA GLU A 7 2.42 26.24 -16.82
C GLU A 7 1.64 26.16 -15.50
N GLN A 8 0.80 27.16 -15.20
CA GLN A 8 -0.05 27.13 -14.01
C GLN A 8 -1.09 26.02 -14.08
N SER A 9 -1.67 25.77 -15.25
CA SER A 9 -2.61 24.67 -15.47
C SER A 9 -1.93 23.32 -15.28
N GLN A 10 -0.75 23.10 -15.87
CA GLN A 10 0.02 21.87 -15.70
C GLN A 10 0.41 21.64 -14.23
N ASN A 11 0.86 22.68 -13.53
CA ASN A 11 1.20 22.57 -12.10
C ASN A 11 -0.02 22.36 -11.20
N ALA A 12 -1.20 22.88 -11.58
CA ALA A 12 -2.44 22.65 -10.86
C ALA A 12 -2.95 21.20 -10.97
N PHE A 13 -2.67 20.51 -12.07
CA PHE A 13 -3.09 19.12 -12.28
C PHE A 13 -2.07 18.07 -11.79
N LYS A 14 -0.80 18.46 -11.57
CA LYS A 14 0.24 17.56 -11.05
C LYS A 14 -0.17 16.80 -9.77
N PRO A 15 -0.70 17.46 -8.72
CA PRO A 15 -1.11 16.76 -7.51
C PRO A 15 -2.21 15.71 -7.75
N VAL A 16 -3.12 15.99 -8.68
CA VAL A 16 -4.19 15.05 -9.06
C VAL A 16 -3.61 13.83 -9.77
N ASN A 17 -2.69 14.03 -10.71
CA ASN A 17 -2.02 12.93 -11.40
C ASN A 17 -1.19 12.06 -10.44
N GLU A 18 -0.50 12.69 -9.49
CA GLU A 18 0.28 12.00 -8.47
C GLU A 18 -0.60 11.18 -7.52
N LEU A 19 -1.77 11.71 -7.12
CA LEU A 19 -2.75 10.95 -6.33
C LEU A 19 -3.34 9.76 -7.09
N VAL A 20 -3.62 9.91 -8.39
CA VAL A 20 -4.07 8.79 -9.23
C VAL A 20 -3.00 7.70 -9.31
N ALA A 21 -1.74 8.09 -9.55
CA ALA A 21 -0.61 7.16 -9.59
C ALA A 21 -0.39 6.46 -8.23
N LEU A 22 -0.56 7.19 -7.13
CA LEU A 22 -0.48 6.63 -5.77
C LEU A 22 -1.57 5.58 -5.54
N ASN A 23 -2.82 5.87 -5.89
CA ASN A 23 -3.93 4.92 -5.75
C ASN A 23 -3.70 3.65 -6.59
N THR A 24 -3.20 3.78 -7.82
CA THR A 24 -2.88 2.61 -8.66
C THR A 24 -1.81 1.75 -8.00
N LYS A 25 -0.71 2.35 -7.52
CA LYS A 25 0.36 1.61 -6.83
C LYS A 25 -0.13 0.91 -5.57
N VAL A 26 -0.93 1.58 -4.75
CA VAL A 26 -1.50 0.98 -3.53
C VAL A 26 -2.39 -0.20 -3.89
N PHE A 27 -3.20 -0.08 -4.94
CA PHE A 27 -4.05 -1.18 -5.41
C PHE A 27 -3.22 -2.36 -5.92
N GLU A 28 -2.16 -2.10 -6.70
CA GLU A 28 -1.22 -3.14 -7.15
C GLU A 28 -0.56 -3.86 -5.97
N GLU A 29 -0.03 -3.11 -4.99
CA GLU A 29 0.61 -3.67 -3.80
C GLU A 29 -0.36 -4.52 -2.96
N VAL A 30 -1.60 -4.04 -2.77
CA VAL A 30 -2.65 -4.79 -2.06
C VAL A 30 -3.03 -6.06 -2.82
N ALA A 31 -3.18 -5.99 -4.14
CA ALA A 31 -3.49 -7.15 -4.98
C ALA A 31 -2.38 -8.21 -4.92
N GLU A 32 -1.11 -7.79 -4.95
CA GLU A 32 0.04 -8.68 -4.79
C GLU A 32 0.07 -9.33 -3.40
N LYS A 33 -0.13 -8.55 -2.32
CA LYS A 33 -0.20 -9.07 -0.95
C LYS A 33 -1.34 -10.06 -0.76
N GLN A 34 -2.53 -9.77 -1.29
CA GLN A 34 -3.67 -10.68 -1.25
C GLN A 34 -3.40 -11.99 -2.00
N LYS A 35 -2.78 -11.90 -3.18
CA LYS A 35 -2.38 -13.08 -3.97
C LYS A 35 -1.35 -13.92 -3.21
N SER A 36 -0.34 -13.28 -2.61
CA SER A 36 0.68 -13.96 -1.82
C SER A 36 0.06 -14.68 -0.63
N PHE A 37 -0.77 -13.98 0.15
CA PHE A 37 -1.46 -14.56 1.30
C PHE A 37 -2.31 -15.78 0.90
N PHE A 38 -3.06 -15.69 -0.19
CA PHE A 38 -3.88 -16.82 -0.66
C PHE A 38 -3.03 -18.02 -1.09
N ASN A 39 -2.01 -17.81 -1.91
CA ASN A 39 -1.12 -18.88 -2.36
C ASN A 39 -0.44 -19.57 -1.19
N ASP A 40 -0.01 -18.78 -0.21
CA ASP A 40 0.60 -19.25 1.01
C ASP A 40 -0.34 -20.13 1.85
N MET A 41 -1.60 -19.71 2.03
CA MET A 41 -2.60 -20.49 2.74
C MET A 41 -2.91 -21.82 2.02
N VAL A 42 -2.99 -21.80 0.70
CA VAL A 42 -3.16 -23.03 -0.11
C VAL A 42 -1.97 -23.97 0.06
N ASN A 43 -0.75 -23.44 -0.03
CA ASN A 43 0.47 -24.23 0.14
C ASN A 43 0.56 -24.84 1.54
N ASP A 44 0.24 -24.06 2.59
CA ASP A 44 0.23 -24.56 3.97
C ASP A 44 -0.84 -25.63 4.18
N GLY A 45 -2.01 -25.50 3.55
CA GLY A 45 -3.03 -26.54 3.56
C GLY A 45 -2.56 -27.84 2.91
N LEU A 46 -1.85 -27.75 1.77
CA LEU A 46 -1.26 -28.92 1.11
C LEU A 46 -0.16 -29.56 1.96
N LEU A 47 0.70 -28.75 2.58
CA LEU A 47 1.75 -29.22 3.48
C LEU A 47 1.15 -29.89 4.72
N PHE A 48 0.12 -29.30 5.32
CA PHE A 48 -0.60 -29.88 6.45
C PHE A 48 -1.25 -31.21 6.08
N ALA A 49 -1.95 -31.31 4.93
CA ALA A 49 -2.54 -32.57 4.47
C ALA A 49 -1.47 -33.66 4.24
N LYS A 50 -0.31 -33.27 3.69
CA LYS A 50 0.83 -34.17 3.50
C LYS A 50 1.43 -34.61 4.83
N GLU A 51 1.63 -33.69 5.77
CA GLU A 51 2.11 -34.00 7.12
C GLU A 51 1.16 -34.94 7.84
N LEU A 52 -0.14 -34.63 7.84
CA LEU A 52 -1.18 -35.42 8.50
C LEU A 52 -1.25 -36.84 7.97
N SER A 53 -1.19 -37.02 6.64
CA SER A 53 -1.24 -38.35 6.01
C SER A 53 0.01 -39.20 6.27
N ALA A 54 1.13 -38.59 6.68
CA ALA A 54 2.35 -39.30 7.05
C ALA A 54 2.39 -39.73 8.53
N GLN A 55 1.53 -39.17 9.39
CA GLN A 55 1.52 -39.51 10.81
C GLN A 55 0.77 -40.81 11.10
N LYS A 56 1.34 -41.65 11.96
CA LYS A 56 0.74 -42.93 12.39
C LYS A 56 0.22 -42.90 13.83
N ASP A 57 0.52 -41.85 14.57
CA ASP A 57 0.16 -41.70 15.97
C ASP A 57 -0.51 -40.33 16.25
N PHE A 58 -1.22 -40.27 17.37
CA PHE A 58 -1.95 -39.08 17.78
C PHE A 58 -1.03 -37.88 18.10
N THR A 59 0.19 -38.15 18.58
CA THR A 59 1.14 -37.10 18.95
C THR A 59 1.61 -36.34 17.71
N GLY A 60 1.94 -37.06 16.63
CA GLY A 60 2.30 -36.48 15.35
C GLY A 60 1.14 -35.68 14.74
N VAL A 61 -0.09 -36.18 14.82
CA VAL A 61 -1.29 -35.45 14.37
C VAL A 61 -1.48 -34.14 15.13
N TYR A 62 -1.30 -34.15 16.45
CA TYR A 62 -1.40 -32.95 17.28
C TYR A 62 -0.33 -31.92 16.92
N GLN A 63 0.92 -32.35 16.72
CA GLN A 63 2.00 -31.46 16.31
C GLN A 63 1.78 -30.87 14.92
N ALA A 64 1.27 -31.65 13.97
CA ALA A 64 0.91 -31.16 12.63
C ALA A 64 -0.19 -30.10 12.71
N GLN A 65 -1.23 -30.31 13.53
CA GLN A 65 -2.28 -29.30 13.75
C GLN A 65 -1.72 -28.04 14.41
N LYS A 66 -0.89 -28.19 15.44
CA LYS A 66 -0.27 -27.07 16.15
C LYS A 66 0.59 -26.22 15.19
N SER A 67 1.46 -26.87 14.42
CA SER A 67 2.31 -26.23 13.41
C SER A 67 1.50 -25.48 12.35
N TYR A 68 0.41 -26.08 11.86
CA TYR A 68 -0.50 -25.40 10.94
C TYR A 68 -1.11 -24.13 11.55
N TRP A 69 -1.58 -24.20 12.80
CA TRP A 69 -2.15 -23.04 13.49
C TRP A 69 -1.12 -21.94 13.76
N GLU A 70 0.10 -22.29 14.16
CA GLU A 70 1.20 -21.33 14.33
C GLU A 70 1.51 -20.60 13.02
N LYS A 71 1.56 -21.31 11.89
CA LYS A 71 1.75 -20.70 10.55
C LYS A 71 0.60 -19.79 10.16
N VAL A 72 -0.65 -20.21 10.39
CA VAL A 72 -1.83 -19.37 10.11
C VAL A 72 -1.79 -18.11 10.95
N GLN A 73 -1.45 -18.22 12.25
CA GLN A 73 -1.32 -17.08 13.14
C GLN A 73 -0.26 -16.09 12.63
N ASP A 74 0.94 -16.58 12.31
CA ASP A 74 2.04 -15.76 11.78
C ASP A 74 1.64 -15.04 10.50
N LYS A 75 0.93 -15.71 9.59
CA LYS A 75 0.45 -15.10 8.34
C LYS A 75 -0.59 -14.02 8.58
N VAL A 76 -1.52 -14.21 9.51
CA VAL A 76 -2.52 -13.19 9.85
C VAL A 76 -1.86 -11.96 10.49
N VAL A 77 -0.89 -12.17 11.38
CA VAL A 77 -0.12 -11.08 12.01
C VAL A 77 0.68 -10.32 10.95
N THR A 78 1.34 -11.05 10.04
CA THR A 78 2.10 -10.46 8.93
C THR A 78 1.19 -9.66 8.00
N ALA A 79 0.07 -10.23 7.56
CA ALA A 79 -0.90 -9.56 6.69
C ALA A 79 -1.48 -8.29 7.35
N SER A 80 -1.71 -8.34 8.66
CA SER A 80 -2.17 -7.17 9.42
C SER A 80 -1.10 -6.08 9.48
N THR A 81 0.15 -6.45 9.77
CA THR A 81 1.31 -5.54 9.80
C THR A 81 1.51 -4.88 8.44
N ASP A 82 1.48 -5.69 7.39
CA ASP A 82 1.56 -5.26 6.00
C ASP A 82 0.47 -4.25 5.64
N ALA A 83 -0.78 -4.49 6.06
CA ALA A 83 -1.88 -3.57 5.82
C ALA A 83 -1.67 -2.23 6.54
N TYR A 84 -1.18 -2.24 7.78
CA TYR A 84 -0.84 -1.03 8.51
C TYR A 84 0.29 -0.25 7.84
N GLU A 85 1.33 -0.93 7.35
CA GLU A 85 2.42 -0.28 6.63
C GLU A 85 1.94 0.39 5.34
N VAL A 86 1.13 -0.30 4.52
CA VAL A 86 0.56 0.26 3.29
C VAL A 86 -0.25 1.51 3.61
N MET A 87 -1.08 1.47 4.66
CA MET A 87 -1.87 2.61 5.09
C MET A 87 -1.00 3.79 5.55
N ALA A 88 0.00 3.53 6.40
CA ALA A 88 0.90 4.57 6.90
C ALA A 88 1.70 5.22 5.77
N ARG A 89 2.27 4.41 4.86
CA ARG A 89 3.00 4.90 3.67
C ARG A 89 2.09 5.70 2.73
N THR A 90 0.83 5.30 2.57
CA THR A 90 -0.15 6.04 1.76
C THR A 90 -0.44 7.40 2.38
N GLN A 91 -0.65 7.47 3.70
CA GLN A 91 -0.87 8.74 4.40
C GLN A 91 0.33 9.70 4.27
N GLU A 92 1.54 9.19 4.42
CA GLU A 92 2.77 9.96 4.24
C GLU A 92 2.89 10.48 2.79
N SER A 93 2.67 9.62 1.80
CA SER A 93 2.73 9.97 0.38
C SER A 93 1.70 11.04 0.00
N VAL A 94 0.46 10.95 0.52
CA VAL A 94 -0.57 11.99 0.31
C VAL A 94 -0.15 13.31 0.95
N ALA A 95 0.40 13.28 2.17
CA ALA A 95 0.87 14.49 2.84
C ALA A 95 1.99 15.18 2.06
N ASP A 96 2.90 14.41 1.46
CA ASP A 96 3.99 14.93 0.64
C ASP A 96 3.50 15.53 -0.68
N VAL A 97 2.52 14.91 -1.35
CA VAL A 97 1.89 15.48 -2.55
C VAL A 97 1.23 16.84 -2.23
N ILE A 98 0.54 16.94 -1.09
CA ILE A 98 -0.11 18.19 -0.66
C ILE A 98 0.93 19.27 -0.31
N LYS A 99 2.01 18.92 0.41
CA LYS A 99 3.09 19.85 0.74
C LYS A 99 3.80 20.34 -0.53
N GLY A 100 4.14 19.43 -1.45
CA GLY A 100 4.75 19.78 -2.73
C GLY A 100 3.87 20.70 -3.58
N ALA A 101 2.55 20.50 -3.54
CA ALA A 101 1.60 21.40 -4.20
C ALA A 101 1.57 22.81 -3.56
N ALA A 102 1.66 22.89 -2.22
CA ALA A 102 1.70 24.16 -1.49
C ALA A 102 3.01 24.94 -1.73
N ASP A 103 4.15 24.24 -1.81
CA ASP A 103 5.45 24.84 -2.10
C ASP A 103 5.57 25.33 -3.55
N GLY A 104 4.89 24.67 -4.49
CA GLY A 104 4.75 25.13 -5.88
C GLY A 104 3.80 26.33 -6.05
N ALA A 105 2.96 26.61 -5.06
CA ALA A 105 1.99 27.70 -5.03
C ALA A 105 2.53 28.95 -4.29
N ALA A 106 3.74 29.41 -4.63
CA ALA A 106 4.21 30.71 -4.14
C ALA A 106 3.24 31.82 -4.63
N PRO A 107 2.74 32.71 -3.75
CA PRO A 107 1.64 33.61 -4.06
C PRO A 107 2.02 34.59 -5.16
N ALA A 108 1.13 34.73 -6.15
CA ALA A 108 1.20 35.80 -7.13
C ALA A 108 1.36 37.14 -6.40
N LYS A 109 2.55 37.76 -6.52
CA LYS A 109 2.81 39.12 -6.04
C LYS A 109 1.67 40.02 -6.53
N LYS A 110 0.88 40.56 -5.58
CA LYS A 110 -0.16 41.57 -5.86
C LYS A 110 0.44 42.64 -6.77
N PRO A 111 -0.25 43.06 -7.86
CA PRO A 111 0.21 44.20 -8.63
C PRO A 111 0.19 45.44 -7.72
N THR A 112 1.37 45.89 -7.30
CA THR A 112 1.54 47.22 -6.73
C THR A 112 1.21 48.22 -7.82
N ASN A 113 -0.02 48.74 -7.76
CA ASN A 113 -0.46 49.85 -8.59
C ASN A 113 0.36 51.08 -8.16
N LYS A 114 1.46 51.38 -8.87
CA LYS A 114 2.10 52.69 -8.78
C LYS A 114 1.41 53.59 -9.79
N ALA A 115 0.50 54.42 -9.28
CA ALA A 115 0.06 55.62 -9.97
C ALA A 115 1.27 56.56 -10.14
N SER A 116 1.51 57.01 -11.37
CA SER A 116 2.29 58.19 -11.73
C SER A 116 1.72 58.75 -13.01
#